data_AF-A0A497TC60-F1
#
_entry.id   AF-A0A497TC60-F1
#
_cell.length_a   1.000
_cell.length_b   1.000
_cell.length_c   1.000
_cell.angle_alpha   90.00
_cell.angle_beta   90.00
_cell.angle_gamma   90.00
#
_symmetry.space_group_name_H-M   'P 1'
#
loop_
_entity.id
_entity.type
_entity.pdbx_description
1 polymer ?
#
loop_
_entity_poly.entity_id
_entity_poly.type
_entity_poly.pdbx_seq_one_letter_code
_entity_poly.pdbx_strand_id
1 'polypeptide(L)'
;QIFDIEQIKSEIKKLFSYQSDALHWNLEQIEKVGDIGKKALEAYDKISKTLNVEMHSRESAEKRIKKLLEGKETFMNLSRELAHKAQIRESITIQPKEKVTGIKATLTIKNYLGGYYYFTSDEVEINEKNVFLIEAKHTKENKLPSIGDIKDGLLKMILFTNLEDVKIDGKKYNPIPVLKLTTGQGFKISRLNEQQKIIPDLLKREAKINRFKILVNNSLI
;
A
#
# COMPACT_ATOMS: atom_id res chain seq x y z
N GLN A 1 -9.59 -20.57 0.62
CA GLN A 1 -8.20 -20.92 0.98
C GLN A 1 -8.14 -21.07 2.49
N ILE A 2 -7.73 -22.23 3.00
CA ILE A 2 -7.52 -22.42 4.45
C ILE A 2 -6.01 -22.27 4.66
N PHE A 3 -5.62 -21.25 5.40
CA PHE A 3 -4.22 -21.05 5.75
C PHE A 3 -3.77 -22.12 6.77
N ASP A 4 -2.48 -22.43 6.81
CA ASP A 4 -1.90 -23.22 7.90
C ASP A 4 -1.89 -22.37 9.18
N ILE A 5 -2.95 -22.49 9.96
CA ILE A 5 -3.17 -21.68 11.16
C ILE A 5 -2.10 -21.95 12.22
N GLU A 6 -1.58 -23.18 12.31
CA GLU A 6 -0.55 -23.52 13.28
C GLU A 6 0.80 -22.92 12.89
N GLN A 7 1.15 -22.95 11.59
CA GLN A 7 2.31 -22.22 11.09
C GLN A 7 2.18 -20.72 11.37
N ILE A 8 1.03 -20.10 11.07
CA ILE A 8 0.82 -18.65 11.30
C ILE A 8 0.95 -18.31 12.78
N LYS A 9 0.32 -19.08 13.67
CA LYS A 9 0.44 -18.88 15.13
C LYS A 9 1.89 -19.00 15.59
N SER A 10 2.64 -19.95 15.04
CA SER A 10 4.06 -20.13 15.36
C SER A 10 4.90 -18.93 14.92
N GLU A 11 4.72 -18.45 13.70
CA GLU A 11 5.45 -17.27 13.20
C GLU A 11 5.08 -16.00 13.98
N ILE A 12 3.80 -15.82 14.37
CA ILE A 12 3.39 -14.71 15.25
C ILE A 12 4.07 -14.80 16.62
N LYS A 13 4.13 -15.98 17.23
CA LYS A 13 4.83 -16.18 18.51
C LYS A 13 6.33 -15.88 18.39
N LYS A 14 6.96 -16.33 17.30
CA LYS A 14 8.36 -16.00 17.00
C LYS A 14 8.57 -14.50 16.91
N LEU A 15 7.68 -13.79 16.21
CA LEU A 15 7.75 -12.34 16.06
C LEU A 15 7.69 -11.61 17.42
N PHE A 16 6.85 -12.07 18.36
CA PHE A 16 6.81 -11.52 19.72
C PHE A 16 8.10 -11.74 20.51
N SER A 17 8.80 -12.85 20.26
CA SER A 17 10.09 -13.16 20.89
C SER A 17 11.30 -12.64 20.10
N TYR A 18 11.08 -12.06 18.92
CA TYR A 18 12.16 -11.68 18.02
C TYR A 18 12.82 -10.40 18.54
N GLN A 19 14.05 -10.52 19.04
CA GLN A 19 14.75 -9.39 19.67
C GLN A 19 15.40 -8.44 18.65
N SER A 20 15.40 -8.80 17.36
CA SER A 20 16.01 -8.00 16.30
C SER A 20 14.97 -7.14 15.57
N ASP A 21 15.44 -6.13 14.84
CA ASP A 21 14.57 -5.24 14.07
C ASP A 21 13.86 -5.94 12.89
N ALA A 22 12.92 -5.23 12.26
CA ALA A 22 12.19 -5.73 11.11
C ALA A 22 13.09 -6.08 9.92
N LEU A 23 14.28 -5.47 9.79
CA LEU A 23 15.22 -5.82 8.74
C LEU A 23 15.74 -7.24 8.96
N HIS A 24 16.22 -7.57 10.15
CA HIS A 24 16.73 -8.90 10.47
C HIS A 24 15.67 -9.98 10.26
N TRP A 25 14.44 -9.72 10.70
CA TRP A 25 13.32 -10.62 10.44
C TRP A 25 13.13 -10.86 8.93
N ASN A 26 13.10 -9.79 8.14
CA ASN A 26 12.95 -9.90 6.68
C ASN A 26 14.09 -10.69 6.03
N LEU A 27 15.33 -10.56 6.52
CA LEU A 27 16.46 -11.32 6.01
C LEU A 27 16.33 -12.82 6.29
N GLU A 28 15.94 -13.19 7.52
CA GLU A 28 15.69 -14.60 7.87
C GLU A 28 14.56 -15.21 7.02
N GLN A 29 13.53 -14.42 6.71
CA GLN A 29 12.44 -14.90 5.85
C GLN A 29 12.88 -15.08 4.38
N ILE A 30 13.84 -14.28 3.90
CA ILE A 30 14.42 -14.47 2.56
C ILE A 30 15.12 -15.84 2.47
N GLU A 31 15.80 -16.29 3.52
CA GLU A 31 16.46 -17.60 3.53
C GLU A 31 15.45 -18.75 3.38
N LYS A 32 14.24 -18.58 3.91
CA LYS A 32 13.15 -19.58 3.84
C LYS A 32 12.33 -19.52 2.56
N VAL A 33 12.48 -18.47 1.74
CA VAL A 33 11.58 -18.19 0.61
C VAL A 33 11.58 -19.30 -0.45
N GLY A 34 12.72 -19.97 -0.63
CA GLY A 34 12.84 -21.05 -1.59
C GLY A 34 12.02 -22.27 -1.20
N ASP A 35 12.10 -22.68 0.06
CA ASP A 35 11.35 -23.83 0.58
C ASP A 35 9.84 -23.54 0.64
N ILE A 36 9.47 -22.32 1.04
CA ILE A 36 8.08 -21.86 0.99
C ILE A 36 7.56 -21.88 -0.46
N GLY A 37 8.36 -21.39 -1.42
CA GLY A 37 8.02 -21.39 -2.83
C GLY A 37 7.79 -22.80 -3.39
N LYS A 38 8.66 -23.77 -3.01
CA LYS A 38 8.50 -25.18 -3.41
C LYS A 38 7.22 -25.79 -2.86
N LYS A 39 6.95 -25.60 -1.56
CA LYS A 39 5.69 -26.05 -0.93
C LYS A 39 4.46 -25.45 -1.61
N ALA A 40 4.53 -24.17 -1.99
CA ALA A 40 3.46 -23.52 -2.72
C ALA A 40 3.23 -24.15 -4.11
N LEU A 41 4.29 -24.49 -4.85
CA LEU A 41 4.17 -25.17 -6.14
C LEU A 41 3.55 -26.57 -6.02
N GLU A 42 3.97 -27.35 -5.02
CA GLU A 42 3.38 -28.66 -4.75
C GLU A 42 1.90 -28.57 -4.40
N ALA A 43 1.49 -27.56 -3.63
CA ALA A 43 0.09 -27.29 -3.34
C ALA A 43 -0.67 -26.87 -4.61
N TYR A 44 -0.06 -26.05 -5.47
CA TYR A 44 -0.64 -25.61 -6.73
C TYR A 44 -0.94 -26.80 -7.67
N ASP A 45 0.01 -27.75 -7.77
CA ASP A 45 -0.19 -28.98 -8.53
C ASP A 45 -1.32 -29.85 -7.97
N LYS A 46 -1.36 -30.00 -6.63
CA LYS A 46 -2.42 -30.77 -5.97
C LYS A 46 -3.79 -30.18 -6.30
N ILE A 47 -3.93 -28.86 -6.21
CA ILE A 47 -5.17 -28.16 -6.54
C ILE A 47 -5.53 -28.36 -8.03
N SER A 48 -4.55 -28.20 -8.94
CA SER A 48 -4.75 -28.43 -10.38
C SER A 48 -5.30 -29.83 -10.65
N LYS A 49 -4.69 -30.87 -10.05
CA LYS A 49 -5.11 -32.27 -10.21
C LYS A 49 -6.49 -32.53 -9.59
N THR A 50 -6.74 -32.02 -8.38
CA THR A 50 -8.01 -32.23 -7.68
C THR A 50 -9.19 -31.56 -8.37
N LEU A 51 -8.98 -30.34 -8.90
CA LEU A 51 -10.03 -29.57 -9.57
C LEU A 51 -10.08 -29.82 -11.09
N ASN A 52 -9.09 -30.52 -11.64
CA ASN A 52 -8.89 -30.71 -13.08
C ASN A 52 -8.88 -29.37 -13.85
N VAL A 53 -8.15 -28.38 -13.30
CA VAL A 53 -8.01 -27.04 -13.90
C VAL A 53 -6.56 -26.82 -14.29
N GLU A 54 -6.35 -26.31 -15.50
CA GLU A 54 -5.03 -25.90 -15.97
C GLU A 54 -4.55 -24.67 -15.20
N MET A 55 -3.33 -24.76 -14.68
CA MET A 55 -2.68 -23.70 -13.91
C MET A 55 -1.62 -22.98 -14.76
N HIS A 56 -1.18 -21.81 -14.29
CA HIS A 56 -0.06 -21.10 -14.90
C HIS A 56 1.22 -21.95 -14.96
N SER A 57 2.12 -21.60 -15.89
CA SER A 57 3.38 -22.32 -16.15
C SER A 57 4.22 -22.52 -14.88
N ARG A 58 4.36 -23.79 -14.48
CA ARG A 58 5.24 -24.23 -13.40
C ARG A 58 6.69 -23.82 -13.64
N GLU A 59 7.18 -23.98 -14.87
CA GLU A 59 8.55 -23.64 -15.24
C GLU A 59 8.87 -22.16 -14.95
N SER A 60 7.91 -21.25 -15.21
CA SER A 60 8.09 -19.83 -14.91
C SER A 60 8.26 -19.58 -13.41
N ALA A 61 7.48 -20.28 -12.58
CA ALA A 61 7.53 -20.15 -11.14
C ALA A 61 8.81 -20.77 -10.55
N GLU A 62 9.27 -21.91 -11.09
CA GLU A 62 10.54 -22.53 -10.71
C GLU A 62 11.74 -21.64 -11.04
N LYS A 63 11.76 -21.03 -12.24
CA LYS A 63 12.76 -20.02 -12.62
C LYS A 63 12.76 -18.85 -11.64
N ARG A 64 11.58 -18.39 -11.22
CA ARG A 64 11.45 -17.32 -10.22
C ARG A 64 12.05 -17.75 -8.88
N ILE A 65 11.69 -18.92 -8.36
CA ILE A 65 12.21 -19.44 -7.08
C ILE A 65 13.74 -19.59 -7.13
N LYS A 66 14.28 -20.14 -8.21
CA LYS A 66 15.74 -20.28 -8.38
C LYS A 66 16.44 -18.92 -8.27
N LYS A 67 15.87 -17.88 -8.87
CA LYS A 67 16.41 -16.52 -8.79
C LYS A 67 16.33 -15.93 -7.37
N LEU A 68 15.32 -16.28 -6.58
CA LEU A 68 15.24 -15.85 -5.17
C LEU A 68 16.29 -16.58 -4.31
N LEU A 69 16.64 -17.82 -4.67
CA LEU A 69 17.68 -18.63 -4.00
C LEU A 69 19.12 -18.17 -4.28
N GLU A 70 19.34 -17.32 -5.29
CA GLU A 70 20.67 -16.73 -5.57
C GLU A 70 21.14 -15.79 -4.43
N GLY A 71 20.25 -15.41 -3.53
CA GLY A 71 20.57 -14.73 -2.28
C GLY A 71 19.90 -13.36 -2.14
N LYS A 72 20.16 -12.75 -0.99
CA LYS A 72 19.59 -11.48 -0.55
C LYS A 72 19.74 -10.35 -1.58
N GLU A 73 20.93 -10.20 -2.17
CA GLU A 73 21.19 -9.08 -3.10
C GLU A 73 20.36 -9.20 -4.37
N THR A 74 20.31 -10.40 -4.97
CA THR A 74 19.47 -10.67 -6.14
C THR A 74 18.00 -10.42 -5.82
N PHE A 75 17.52 -10.91 -4.66
CA PHE A 75 16.15 -10.66 -4.20
C PHE A 75 15.85 -9.16 -4.11
N MET A 76 16.73 -8.40 -3.45
CA MET A 76 16.55 -6.95 -3.25
C MET A 76 16.54 -6.19 -4.57
N ASN A 77 17.46 -6.49 -5.48
CA ASN A 77 17.55 -5.82 -6.78
C ASN A 77 16.31 -6.11 -7.64
N LEU A 78 15.91 -7.39 -7.71
CA LEU A 78 14.73 -7.81 -8.44
C LEU A 78 13.44 -7.19 -7.87
N SER A 79 13.32 -7.15 -6.54
CA SER A 79 12.18 -6.55 -5.85
C SER A 79 12.08 -5.05 -6.15
N ARG A 80 13.20 -4.32 -6.08
CA ARG A 80 13.27 -2.88 -6.39
C ARG A 80 12.94 -2.59 -7.84
N GLU A 81 13.46 -3.37 -8.77
CA GLU A 81 13.17 -3.23 -10.20
C GLU A 81 11.68 -3.42 -10.47
N LEU A 82 11.05 -4.43 -9.86
CA LEU A 82 9.63 -4.68 -10.00
C LEU A 82 8.78 -3.58 -9.37
N ALA A 83 9.17 -3.07 -8.21
CA ALA A 83 8.48 -1.96 -7.55
C ALA A 83 8.54 -0.69 -8.41
N HIS A 84 9.69 -0.36 -8.97
CA HIS A 84 9.85 0.76 -9.90
C HIS A 84 9.00 0.59 -11.16
N LYS A 85 9.01 -0.61 -11.78
CA LYS A 85 8.12 -0.91 -12.92
C LYS A 85 6.63 -0.83 -12.56
N ALA A 86 6.25 -1.23 -11.35
CA ALA A 86 4.87 -1.11 -10.86
C ALA A 86 4.46 0.36 -10.72
N GLN A 87 5.31 1.20 -10.12
CA GLN A 87 5.10 2.65 -10.01
C GLN A 87 4.93 3.31 -11.38
N ILE A 88 5.79 2.97 -12.36
CA ILE A 88 5.67 3.50 -13.73
C ILE A 88 4.31 3.12 -14.32
N ARG A 89 3.93 1.84 -14.25
CA ARG A 89 2.64 1.36 -14.76
C ARG A 89 1.46 2.07 -14.10
N GLU A 90 1.52 2.27 -12.79
CA GLU A 90 0.46 2.95 -12.04
C GLU A 90 0.36 4.43 -12.40
N SER A 91 1.49 5.11 -12.61
CA SER A 91 1.53 6.54 -12.96
C SER A 91 0.89 6.85 -14.32
N ILE A 92 0.95 5.91 -15.27
CA ILE A 92 0.36 6.04 -16.62
C ILE A 92 -1.06 5.47 -16.72
N THR A 93 -1.50 4.69 -15.72
CA THR A 93 -2.80 4.02 -15.76
C THR A 93 -3.90 4.98 -15.29
N ILE A 94 -4.89 5.20 -16.14
CA ILE A 94 -6.13 5.89 -15.77
C ILE A 94 -7.09 4.84 -15.22
N GLN A 95 -7.42 4.92 -13.93
CA GLN A 95 -8.41 4.06 -13.29
C GLN A 95 -9.80 4.73 -13.38
N PRO A 96 -10.77 4.20 -14.15
CA PRO A 96 -12.08 4.84 -14.34
C PRO A 96 -12.93 4.94 -13.07
N LYS A 97 -12.54 4.21 -12.01
CA LYS A 97 -13.20 4.21 -10.70
C LYS A 97 -12.62 5.25 -9.75
N GLU A 98 -11.47 5.84 -10.07
CA GLU A 98 -10.88 6.92 -9.30
C GLU A 98 -11.39 8.25 -9.85
N LYS A 99 -12.12 9.01 -9.03
CA LYS A 99 -12.56 10.36 -9.40
C LYS A 99 -11.45 11.37 -9.05
N VAL A 100 -10.38 11.33 -9.85
CA VAL A 100 -9.24 12.24 -9.69
C VAL A 100 -9.37 13.48 -10.57
N THR A 101 -9.01 14.63 -10.03
CA THR A 101 -9.03 15.94 -10.72
C THR A 101 -7.64 16.55 -10.89
N GLY A 102 -6.62 15.98 -10.24
CA GLY A 102 -5.24 16.48 -10.24
C GLY A 102 -4.28 15.66 -11.10
N ILE A 103 -2.98 15.92 -10.93
CA ILE A 103 -1.90 15.22 -11.63
C ILE A 103 -1.42 14.06 -10.76
N LYS A 104 -1.35 12.84 -11.31
CA LYS A 104 -0.70 11.71 -10.65
C LYS A 104 0.79 11.96 -10.52
N ALA A 105 1.37 11.65 -9.36
CA ALA A 105 2.80 11.82 -9.14
C ALA A 105 3.44 10.52 -8.68
N THR A 106 4.69 10.31 -9.11
CA THR A 106 5.57 9.28 -8.56
C THR A 106 6.31 9.83 -7.35
N LEU A 107 6.48 9.00 -6.33
CA LEU A 107 7.20 9.32 -5.13
C LEU A 107 8.24 8.23 -4.85
N THR A 108 9.51 8.62 -4.76
CA THR A 108 10.58 7.73 -4.34
C THR A 108 11.00 8.11 -2.92
N ILE A 109 10.71 7.22 -1.97
CA ILE A 109 11.04 7.42 -0.56
C ILE A 109 12.31 6.65 -0.26
N LYS A 110 13.32 7.33 0.29
CA LYS A 110 14.53 6.70 0.83
C LYS A 110 14.43 6.70 2.36
N ASN A 111 14.53 5.53 2.98
CA ASN A 111 14.58 5.43 4.44
C ASN A 111 16.00 5.69 4.99
N TYR A 112 16.12 5.76 6.31
CA TYR A 112 17.39 6.00 7.00
C TYR A 112 18.44 4.89 6.80
N LEU A 113 18.00 3.66 6.45
CA LEU A 113 18.88 2.52 6.11
C LEU A 113 19.31 2.52 4.64
N GLY A 114 18.91 3.53 3.85
CA GLY A 114 19.23 3.64 2.42
C GLY A 114 18.35 2.80 1.50
N GLY A 115 17.29 2.18 2.00
CA GLY A 115 16.29 1.46 1.21
C GLY A 115 15.37 2.41 0.45
N TYR A 116 15.08 2.08 -0.81
CA TYR A 116 14.16 2.83 -1.68
C TYR A 116 12.79 2.16 -1.77
N TYR A 117 11.75 2.96 -1.67
CA TYR A 117 10.37 2.57 -1.87
C TYR A 117 9.74 3.44 -2.97
N TYR A 118 9.07 2.79 -3.91
CA TYR A 118 8.48 3.43 -5.08
C TYR A 118 6.96 3.45 -4.90
N PHE A 119 6.41 4.64 -4.69
CA PHE A 119 5.00 4.90 -4.44
C PHE A 119 4.42 5.85 -5.48
N THR A 120 3.10 5.94 -5.50
CA THR A 120 2.36 6.94 -6.28
C THR A 120 1.41 7.70 -5.36
N SER A 121 1.15 8.96 -5.73
CA SER A 121 0.08 9.79 -5.20
C SER A 121 -0.95 9.98 -6.31
N ASP A 122 -2.23 9.75 -6.00
CA ASP A 122 -3.33 9.84 -6.98
C ASP A 122 -3.49 11.25 -7.53
N GLU A 123 -3.34 12.25 -6.66
CA GLU A 123 -3.24 13.65 -7.06
C GLU A 123 -2.08 14.32 -6.31
N VAL A 124 -1.46 15.29 -6.96
CA VAL A 124 -0.55 16.24 -6.34
C VAL A 124 -0.94 17.66 -6.71
N GLU A 125 -0.93 18.53 -5.71
CA GLU A 125 -1.09 19.96 -5.87
C GLU A 125 0.10 20.67 -5.22
N ILE A 126 0.64 21.67 -5.89
CA ILE A 126 1.73 22.50 -5.35
C ILE A 126 1.18 23.89 -5.12
N ASN A 127 1.25 24.36 -3.87
CA ASN A 127 0.91 25.72 -3.51
C ASN A 127 2.06 26.33 -2.73
N GLU A 128 2.74 27.31 -3.33
CA GLU A 128 3.93 27.97 -2.79
C GLU A 128 5.04 26.96 -2.41
N LYS A 129 5.27 26.77 -1.11
CA LYS A 129 6.25 25.83 -0.53
C LYS A 129 5.63 24.51 -0.10
N ASN A 130 4.30 24.35 -0.22
CA ASN A 130 3.60 23.14 0.17
C ASN A 130 3.36 22.23 -1.04
N VAL A 131 3.59 20.94 -0.86
CA VAL A 131 3.19 19.90 -1.80
C VAL A 131 2.13 19.02 -1.14
N PHE A 132 0.94 19.03 -1.70
CA PHE A 132 -0.18 18.22 -1.22
C PHE A 132 -0.10 16.85 -1.88
N LEU A 133 0.08 15.80 -1.06
CA LEU A 133 0.13 14.41 -1.51
C LEU A 133 -1.23 13.79 -1.22
N ILE A 134 -2.06 13.65 -2.26
CA ILE A 134 -3.47 13.31 -2.14
C ILE A 134 -3.67 11.85 -2.57
N GLU A 135 -4.18 11.04 -1.66
CA GLU A 135 -4.67 9.69 -1.93
C GLU A 135 -6.20 9.72 -2.02
N ALA A 136 -6.77 9.22 -3.11
CA ALA A 136 -8.20 9.31 -3.37
C ALA A 136 -8.89 7.95 -3.22
N LYS A 137 -9.96 7.88 -2.42
CA LYS A 137 -10.87 6.72 -2.35
C LYS A 137 -12.25 7.13 -2.81
N HIS A 138 -12.85 6.29 -3.65
CA HIS A 138 -14.10 6.61 -4.32
C HIS A 138 -15.17 5.54 -4.09
N THR A 139 -16.41 6.00 -3.95
CA THR A 139 -17.59 5.18 -4.13
C THR A 139 -18.64 5.93 -4.95
N LYS A 140 -19.39 5.21 -5.79
CA LYS A 140 -20.52 5.78 -6.54
C LYS A 140 -21.76 5.97 -5.67
N GLU A 141 -21.77 5.34 -4.50
CA GLU A 141 -22.90 5.37 -3.56
C GLU A 141 -22.96 6.68 -2.78
N ASN A 142 -24.16 7.02 -2.29
CA ASN A 142 -24.36 8.17 -1.41
C ASN A 142 -23.98 7.87 0.05
N LYS A 143 -22.79 7.27 0.24
CA LYS A 143 -22.15 6.96 1.52
C LYS A 143 -20.64 7.10 1.39
N LEU A 144 -19.90 7.05 2.50
CA LEU A 144 -18.43 7.01 2.45
C LEU A 144 -17.92 5.73 1.75
N PRO A 145 -16.68 5.75 1.22
CA PRO A 145 -15.98 4.54 0.80
C PRO A 145 -15.96 3.47 1.89
N SER A 146 -15.72 2.22 1.52
CA SER A 146 -15.73 1.13 2.50
C SER A 146 -14.64 1.32 3.56
N ILE A 147 -14.82 0.70 4.73
CA ILE A 147 -13.79 0.71 5.77
C ILE A 147 -12.47 0.13 5.26
N GLY A 148 -12.51 -0.86 4.36
CA GLY A 148 -11.33 -1.40 3.69
C GLY A 148 -10.60 -0.34 2.88
N ASP A 149 -11.31 0.35 1.98
CA ASP A 149 -10.74 1.42 1.14
C ASP A 149 -10.15 2.56 1.99
N ILE A 150 -10.84 2.94 3.07
CA ILE A 150 -10.37 3.97 4.01
C ILE A 150 -9.07 3.52 4.68
N LYS A 151 -9.01 2.28 5.18
CA LYS A 151 -7.80 1.73 5.81
C LYS A 151 -6.62 1.68 4.83
N ASP A 152 -6.87 1.31 3.58
CA ASP A 152 -5.85 1.30 2.54
C ASP A 152 -5.32 2.72 2.27
N GLY A 153 -6.20 3.73 2.28
CA GLY A 153 -5.78 5.13 2.18
C GLY A 153 -4.97 5.61 3.39
N LEU A 154 -5.37 5.20 4.60
CA LEU A 154 -4.65 5.54 5.84
C LEU A 154 -3.24 4.93 5.88
N LEU A 155 -3.00 3.78 5.25
CA LEU A 155 -1.66 3.20 5.15
C LEU A 155 -0.67 4.16 4.45
N LYS A 156 -1.10 4.84 3.37
CA LYS A 156 -0.27 5.86 2.73
C LYS A 156 -0.12 7.11 3.60
N MET A 157 -1.15 7.48 4.37
CA MET A 157 -1.04 8.62 5.29
C MET A 157 0.05 8.40 6.34
N ILE A 158 0.18 7.18 6.90
CA ILE A 158 1.27 6.84 7.81
C ILE A 158 2.64 7.13 7.18
N LEU A 159 2.81 6.82 5.89
CA LEU A 159 4.07 7.07 5.19
C LEU A 159 4.28 8.56 4.88
N PHE A 160 3.26 9.21 4.33
CA PHE A 160 3.36 10.58 3.84
C PHE A 160 3.54 11.60 4.97
N THR A 161 2.98 11.34 6.16
CA THR A 161 3.16 12.22 7.34
C THR A 161 4.56 12.16 7.95
N ASN A 162 5.33 11.10 7.63
CA ASN A 162 6.69 10.90 8.11
C ASN A 162 7.76 11.34 7.10
N LEU A 163 7.38 12.03 6.02
CA LEU A 163 8.34 12.56 5.04
C LEU A 163 9.00 13.85 5.57
N GLU A 164 10.34 13.86 5.66
CA GLU A 164 11.10 15.00 6.20
C GLU A 164 11.80 15.86 5.15
N ASP A 165 12.41 15.25 4.12
CA ASP A 165 13.20 15.93 3.08
C ASP A 165 12.58 15.75 1.69
N VAL A 166 11.40 16.34 1.49
CA VAL A 166 10.67 16.26 0.22
C VAL A 166 11.22 17.26 -0.77
N LYS A 167 11.62 16.76 -1.95
CA LYS A 167 12.18 17.57 -3.03
C LYS A 167 11.52 17.28 -4.36
N ILE A 168 11.32 18.35 -5.14
CA ILE A 168 10.90 18.30 -6.54
C ILE A 168 11.93 19.12 -7.32
N ASP A 169 12.57 18.50 -8.31
CA ASP A 169 13.66 19.10 -9.10
C ASP A 169 14.75 19.77 -8.23
N GLY A 170 15.11 19.10 -7.13
CA GLY A 170 16.11 19.57 -6.16
C GLY A 170 15.62 20.65 -5.19
N LYS A 171 14.45 21.26 -5.42
CA LYS A 171 13.86 22.27 -4.54
C LYS A 171 13.07 21.61 -3.41
N LYS A 172 13.24 22.09 -2.18
CA LYS A 172 12.58 21.56 -0.98
C LYS A 172 11.15 22.06 -0.84
N TYR A 173 10.25 21.16 -0.44
CA TYR A 173 8.84 21.42 -0.18
C TYR A 173 8.41 20.86 1.18
N ASN A 174 7.36 21.44 1.76
CA ASN A 174 6.66 20.92 2.92
C ASN A 174 5.55 19.96 2.47
N PRO A 175 5.62 18.65 2.78
CA PRO A 175 4.56 17.73 2.42
C PRO A 175 3.31 17.93 3.27
N ILE A 176 2.15 17.95 2.62
CA ILE A 176 0.85 17.95 3.26
C ILE A 176 0.08 16.71 2.78
N PRO A 177 0.05 15.63 3.58
CA PRO A 177 -0.71 14.45 3.24
C PRO A 177 -2.22 14.71 3.30
N VAL A 178 -2.96 14.19 2.32
CA VAL A 178 -4.40 14.35 2.23
C VAL A 178 -5.06 13.02 1.86
N LEU A 179 -6.03 12.60 2.67
CA LEU A 179 -6.95 11.53 2.31
C LEU A 179 -8.23 12.14 1.73
N LYS A 180 -8.46 11.92 0.44
CA LYS A 180 -9.63 12.44 -0.28
C LYS A 180 -10.67 11.33 -0.44
N LEU A 181 -11.81 11.46 0.23
CA LEU A 181 -12.95 10.57 0.11
C LEU A 181 -13.98 11.20 -0.83
N THR A 182 -14.27 10.53 -1.93
CA THR A 182 -15.26 10.97 -2.92
C THR A 182 -16.44 10.00 -2.93
N THR A 183 -17.65 10.54 -3.04
CA THR A 183 -18.90 9.78 -2.97
C THR A 183 -19.82 10.11 -4.14
N GLY A 184 -20.97 9.41 -4.23
CA GLY A 184 -22.08 9.76 -5.10
C GLY A 184 -22.67 11.15 -4.84
N GLN A 185 -23.46 11.64 -5.80
CA GLN A 185 -24.10 12.96 -5.71
C GLN A 185 -25.11 13.03 -4.56
N GLY A 186 -24.96 14.04 -3.68
CA GLY A 186 -25.92 14.33 -2.61
C GLY A 186 -25.50 13.89 -1.21
N PHE A 187 -24.38 13.17 -1.07
CA PHE A 187 -23.80 12.86 0.23
C PHE A 187 -23.34 14.14 0.95
N LYS A 188 -23.74 14.27 2.22
CA LYS A 188 -23.28 15.33 3.11
C LYS A 188 -23.12 14.74 4.51
N ILE A 189 -21.97 15.00 5.13
CA ILE A 189 -21.70 14.54 6.51
C ILE A 189 -22.75 15.06 7.49
N SER A 190 -23.24 16.28 7.29
CA SER A 190 -24.29 16.89 8.13
C SER A 190 -25.62 16.13 8.13
N ARG A 191 -25.85 15.24 7.15
CA ARG A 191 -27.07 14.43 7.04
C ARG A 191 -26.91 13.04 7.66
N LEU A 192 -25.74 12.69 8.19
CA LEU A 192 -25.49 11.41 8.83
C LEU A 192 -26.16 11.36 10.20
N ASN A 193 -26.70 10.20 10.55
CA ASN A 193 -27.15 9.92 11.91
C ASN A 193 -25.96 9.64 12.85
N GLU A 194 -26.20 9.57 14.16
CA GLU A 194 -25.13 9.39 15.16
C GLU A 194 -24.29 8.12 14.94
N GLN A 195 -24.90 7.00 14.54
CA GLN A 195 -24.15 5.77 14.25
C GLN A 195 -23.25 5.93 13.02
N GLN A 196 -23.69 6.68 12.02
CA GLN A 196 -22.93 6.93 10.79
C GLN A 196 -21.81 7.96 10.97
N LYS A 197 -21.89 8.82 11.99
CA LYS A 197 -20.85 9.83 12.32
C LYS A 197 -19.60 9.24 12.97
N ILE A 198 -19.70 8.04 13.55
CA ILE A 198 -18.58 7.36 14.23
C ILE A 198 -17.31 7.36 13.37
N ILE A 199 -17.41 6.92 12.10
CA ILE A 199 -16.25 6.84 11.20
C ILE A 199 -15.70 8.23 10.86
N PRO A 200 -16.49 9.22 10.38
CA PRO A 200 -16.04 10.59 10.21
C PRO A 200 -15.33 11.18 11.43
N ASP A 201 -15.87 10.98 12.63
CA ASP A 201 -15.32 11.58 13.86
C ASP A 201 -13.99 10.92 14.26
N LEU A 202 -13.89 9.59 14.12
CA LEU A 202 -12.64 8.86 14.30
C LEU A 202 -11.59 9.35 13.29
N LEU A 203 -11.97 9.51 12.02
CA LEU A 203 -11.10 9.99 10.96
C LEU A 203 -10.59 11.42 11.24
N LYS A 204 -11.46 12.33 11.68
CA LYS A 204 -11.05 13.70 12.08
C LYS A 204 -10.05 13.67 13.23
N ARG A 205 -10.28 12.81 14.23
CA ARG A 205 -9.38 12.64 15.37
C ARG A 205 -8.02 12.10 14.92
N GLU A 206 -8.03 11.08 14.08
CA GLU A 206 -6.83 10.45 13.51
C GLU A 206 -6.01 11.45 12.68
N ALA A 207 -6.68 12.24 11.83
CA ALA A 207 -6.07 13.27 11.00
C ALA A 207 -5.41 14.37 11.83
N LYS A 208 -6.09 14.80 12.90
CA LYS A 208 -5.55 15.79 13.84
C LYS A 208 -4.32 15.27 14.59
N ILE A 209 -4.36 14.03 15.07
CA ILE A 209 -3.25 13.42 15.82
C ILE A 209 -2.03 13.22 14.91
N ASN A 210 -2.24 12.70 13.71
CA ASN A 210 -1.17 12.31 12.79
C ASN A 210 -0.83 13.36 11.73
N ARG A 211 -1.45 14.55 11.80
CA ARG A 211 -1.14 15.73 10.96
C ARG A 211 -1.32 15.50 9.46
N PHE A 212 -2.41 14.85 9.07
CA PHE A 212 -2.87 14.84 7.67
C PHE A 212 -4.23 15.52 7.54
N LYS A 213 -4.68 15.78 6.31
CA LYS A 213 -5.99 16.40 6.03
C LYS A 213 -6.96 15.37 5.47
N ILE A 214 -8.25 15.59 5.71
CA ILE A 214 -9.31 14.77 5.11
C ILE A 214 -10.22 15.66 4.29
N LEU A 215 -10.36 15.32 3.01
CA LEU A 215 -11.33 15.96 2.13
C LEU A 215 -12.47 15.01 1.87
N VAL A 216 -13.71 15.48 2.00
CA VAL A 216 -14.91 14.77 1.56
C VAL A 216 -15.58 15.58 0.48
N ASN A 217 -15.64 15.04 -0.74
CA ASN A 217 -16.13 15.75 -1.93
C ASN A 217 -15.51 17.17 -2.07
N ASN A 218 -14.18 17.25 -1.93
CA ASN A 218 -13.37 18.49 -1.97
C ASN A 218 -13.58 19.47 -0.81
N SER A 219 -14.40 19.12 0.19
CA SER A 219 -14.57 19.93 1.40
C SER A 219 -13.73 19.38 2.54
N LEU A 220 -12.97 20.23 3.22
CA LEU A 220 -12.23 19.86 4.43
C LEU A 220 -13.20 19.58 5.58
N ILE A 221 -12.91 18.57 6.40
CA ILE A 221 -13.77 18.15 7.51
C ILE A 221 -13.05 18.08 8.84
#